data_AF-A0A7W8IT65-F1
#
_entry.id   AF-A0A7W8IT65-F1
#
_cell.length_a   1.000
_cell.length_b   1.000
_cell.length_c   1.000
_cell.angle_alpha   90.00
_cell.angle_beta   90.00
_cell.angle_gamma   90.00
#
_symmetry.space_group_name_H-M   'P 1'
#
loop_
_entity.id
_entity.type
_entity.pdbx_description
1 polymer ?
#
loop_
_entity_poly.entity_id
_entity_poly.type
_entity_poly.pdbx_seq_one_letter_code
_entity_poly.pdbx_strand_id
1 'polypeptide(L)'
;MEFQARSYWDEIKKLLAAELSAHSFERWIQDTTAIIDHDWIVVKCADELQRNVLQTKYGSLIMEAVQALFGASMTVVLAVDEEYERLAKRYEPMSLREYILALEKRMQQLEERVQRCEQLIDQLQEPNLFH
;
A
#
# COMPACT_ATOMS: atom_id res chain seq x y z
N MET A 1 -21.89 -12.93 15.31
CA MET A 1 -21.35 -13.54 14.09
C MET A 1 -20.30 -12.57 13.59
N GLU A 2 -19.05 -12.75 14.01
CA GLU A 2 -17.95 -11.90 13.56
C GLU A 2 -17.67 -12.24 12.10
N PHE A 3 -17.95 -11.30 11.21
CA PHE A 3 -17.48 -11.37 9.83
C PHE A 3 -15.96 -11.25 9.91
N GLN A 4 -15.23 -12.37 9.93
CA GLN A 4 -13.80 -12.33 9.66
C GLN A 4 -13.65 -11.88 8.21
N ALA A 5 -13.47 -10.57 8.02
CA ALA A 5 -12.91 -10.05 6.79
C ALA A 5 -11.58 -10.77 6.62
N ARG A 6 -11.49 -11.67 5.63
CA ARG A 6 -10.20 -12.30 5.29
C ARG A 6 -9.22 -11.17 5.02
N SER A 7 -8.17 -11.09 5.84
CA SER A 7 -7.12 -10.11 5.59
C SER A 7 -6.43 -10.50 4.29
N TYR A 8 -6.15 -9.55 3.40
CA TYR A 8 -5.33 -9.81 2.22
C TYR A 8 -3.97 -10.43 2.59
N TRP A 9 -3.47 -10.14 3.80
CA TRP A 9 -2.28 -10.77 4.34
C TRP A 9 -2.45 -12.29 4.55
N ASP A 10 -3.64 -12.76 4.92
CA ASP A 10 -3.89 -14.20 5.05
C ASP A 10 -3.87 -14.92 3.70
N GLU A 11 -4.30 -14.26 2.62
CA GLU A 11 -4.17 -14.82 1.27
C GLU A 11 -2.70 -14.82 0.81
N ILE A 12 -1.93 -13.78 1.11
CA ILE A 12 -0.46 -13.78 0.88
C ILE A 12 0.20 -14.93 1.66
N LYS A 13 -0.16 -15.13 2.93
CA LYS A 13 0.36 -16.24 3.74
C LYS A 13 0.08 -17.60 3.10
N LYS A 14 -1.09 -17.80 2.48
CA LYS A 14 -1.38 -19.07 1.78
C LYS A 14 -0.50 -19.27 0.56
N LEU A 15 -0.24 -18.22 -0.22
CA LEU A 15 0.70 -18.29 -1.34
C LEU A 15 2.11 -18.63 -0.85
N LEU A 16 2.56 -17.98 0.22
CA LEU A 16 3.85 -18.27 0.85
C LEU A 16 3.92 -19.70 1.42
N ALA A 17 2.83 -20.22 1.99
CA ALA A 17 2.77 -21.57 2.53
C ALA A 17 2.87 -22.66 1.45
N ALA A 18 2.50 -22.36 0.20
CA ALA A 18 2.64 -23.28 -0.92
C ALA A 18 4.11 -23.40 -1.38
N GLU A 19 4.89 -22.33 -1.25
CA GLU A 19 6.29 -22.25 -1.70
C GLU A 19 7.30 -22.59 -0.59
N LEU A 20 6.91 -22.43 0.68
CA LEU A 20 7.79 -22.64 1.83
C LEU A 20 7.57 -24.01 2.48
N SER A 21 8.65 -24.57 3.04
CA SER A 21 8.53 -25.71 3.96
C SER A 21 7.69 -25.33 5.20
N ALA A 22 6.90 -26.27 5.72
CA ALA A 22 6.04 -26.07 6.90
C ALA A 22 6.81 -25.44 8.08
N HIS A 23 7.99 -25.96 8.41
CA HIS A 23 8.81 -25.42 9.50
C HIS A 23 9.26 -23.97 9.26
N SER A 24 9.55 -23.61 8.01
CA SER A 24 9.96 -22.23 7.68
C SER A 24 8.77 -21.28 7.72
N PHE A 25 7.60 -21.72 7.26
CA PHE A 25 6.37 -20.94 7.34
C PHE A 25 5.96 -20.69 8.79
N GLU A 26 5.91 -21.74 9.62
CA GLU A 26 5.58 -21.65 11.05
C GLU A 26 6.53 -20.69 11.78
N ARG A 27 7.84 -20.82 11.54
CA ARG A 27 8.84 -20.03 12.27
C ARG A 27 8.85 -18.56 11.88
N TRP A 28 8.65 -18.25 10.59
CA TRP A 28 8.94 -16.90 10.07
C TRP A 28 7.70 -16.12 9.63
N ILE A 29 6.61 -16.78 9.25
CA ILE A 29 5.47 -16.14 8.57
C ILE A 29 4.16 -16.25 9.36
N GLN A 30 3.89 -17.39 9.99
CA GLN A 30 2.59 -17.71 10.57
C GLN A 30 2.06 -16.63 11.53
N ASP A 31 2.90 -16.19 12.47
CA ASP A 31 2.51 -15.29 13.54
C ASP A 31 2.65 -13.80 13.16
N THR A 32 3.03 -13.50 11.91
CA THR A 32 3.12 -12.11 11.43
C THR A 32 1.72 -11.53 11.20
N THR A 33 1.54 -10.24 11.50
CA THR A 33 0.34 -9.50 11.11
C THR A 33 0.73 -8.39 10.16
N ALA A 34 -0.19 -7.89 9.34
CA ALA A 34 0.10 -6.77 8.46
C ALA A 34 -1.09 -5.84 8.31
N ILE A 35 -0.76 -4.56 8.13
CA ILE A 35 -1.68 -3.53 7.66
C ILE A 35 -1.39 -3.31 6.18
N ILE A 36 -2.45 -3.27 5.39
CA ILE A 36 -2.37 -3.13 3.94
C ILE A 36 -3.22 -1.91 3.58
N ASP A 37 -2.62 -0.96 2.87
CA ASP A 37 -3.30 0.22 2.34
C ASP A 37 -2.71 0.57 0.97
N HIS A 38 -3.56 0.77 -0.03
CA HIS A 38 -3.26 1.13 -1.44
C HIS A 38 -1.94 0.59 -2.04
N ASP A 39 -0.80 1.20 -1.69
CA ASP A 39 0.53 0.91 -2.24
C ASP A 39 1.52 0.37 -1.20
N TRP A 40 1.10 0.19 0.05
CA TRP A 40 1.94 -0.14 1.20
C TRP A 40 1.42 -1.35 1.97
N ILE A 41 2.37 -2.18 2.39
CA ILE A 41 2.14 -3.28 3.32
C ILE A 41 3.12 -3.12 4.47
N VAL A 42 2.61 -2.93 5.69
CA VAL A 42 3.42 -2.86 6.90
C VAL A 42 3.24 -4.16 7.67
N VAL A 43 4.28 -4.99 7.71
CA VAL A 43 4.27 -6.29 8.39
C VAL A 43 4.89 -6.15 9.79
N LYS A 44 4.17 -6.62 10.80
CA LYS A 44 4.65 -6.76 12.18
C LYS A 44 5.49 -8.02 12.31
N CYS A 45 6.76 -7.81 12.62
CA CYS A 45 7.69 -8.84 13.05
C CYS A 45 7.67 -8.92 14.59
N ALA A 46 7.83 -10.12 15.12
CA ALA A 46 7.96 -10.40 16.55
C ALA A 46 9.29 -9.89 17.12
N ASP A 47 10.38 -9.98 16.35
CA ASP A 47 11.69 -9.51 16.75
C ASP A 47 12.58 -9.12 15.55
N GLU A 48 13.75 -8.60 15.89
CA GLU A 48 14.78 -8.17 14.94
C GLU A 48 15.35 -9.32 14.09
N LEU A 49 15.40 -10.53 14.65
CA LEU A 49 15.90 -11.70 13.94
C LEU A 49 14.91 -12.11 12.83
N GLN A 50 13.61 -12.15 13.16
CA GLN A 50 12.55 -12.40 12.20
C GLN A 50 12.54 -11.34 11.11
N ARG A 51 12.64 -10.05 11.47
CA ARG A 51 12.74 -8.96 10.49
C ARG A 51 13.89 -9.18 9.52
N ASN A 52 15.09 -9.45 10.02
CA ASN A 52 16.27 -9.64 9.18
C ASN A 52 16.13 -10.86 8.25
N VAL A 53 15.62 -11.99 8.75
CA VAL A 53 15.41 -13.18 7.93
C VAL A 53 14.34 -12.96 6.86
N LEU A 54 13.23 -12.30 7.22
CA LEU A 54 12.19 -11.95 6.26
C LEU A 54 12.72 -11.02 5.18
N GLN A 55 13.53 -10.02 5.55
CA GLN A 55 14.10 -9.08 4.59
C GLN A 55 15.12 -9.75 3.64
N THR A 56 16.02 -10.57 4.19
CA THR A 56 17.17 -11.10 3.43
C THR A 56 16.85 -12.37 2.67
N LYS A 57 16.05 -13.27 3.26
CA LYS A 57 15.80 -14.60 2.69
C LYS A 57 14.46 -14.70 1.98
N TYR A 58 13.43 -14.06 2.54
CA TYR A 58 12.05 -14.18 2.05
C TYR A 58 11.52 -12.91 1.39
N GLY A 59 12.32 -11.85 1.30
CA GLY A 59 11.88 -10.55 0.79
C GLY A 59 11.37 -10.63 -0.66
N SER A 60 12.14 -11.28 -1.54
CA SER A 60 11.74 -11.53 -2.93
C SER A 60 10.46 -12.33 -3.02
N LEU A 61 10.34 -13.41 -2.24
CA LEU A 61 9.16 -14.28 -2.25
C LEU A 61 7.90 -13.53 -1.78
N ILE A 62 8.02 -12.70 -0.75
CA ILE A 62 6.93 -11.86 -0.27
C ILE A 62 6.52 -10.86 -1.35
N MET A 63 7.47 -10.20 -2.02
CA MET A 63 7.17 -9.28 -3.11
C MET A 63 6.47 -9.97 -4.30
N GLU A 64 6.90 -11.18 -4.67
CA GLU A 64 6.27 -11.98 -5.72
C GLU A 64 4.84 -12.39 -5.34
N ALA A 65 4.62 -12.84 -4.11
CA ALA A 65 3.29 -13.19 -3.62
C ALA A 65 2.34 -11.98 -3.59
N VAL A 66 2.85 -10.81 -3.19
CA VAL A 66 2.11 -9.55 -3.22
C VAL A 66 1.74 -9.18 -4.66
N GLN A 67 2.70 -9.24 -5.59
CA GLN A 67 2.45 -8.93 -7.00
C GLN A 67 1.46 -9.91 -7.63
N ALA A 68 1.52 -11.19 -7.28
CA ALA A 68 0.58 -12.20 -7.76
C ALA A 68 -0.86 -11.94 -7.28
N LEU A 69 -1.03 -11.47 -6.04
CA LEU A 69 -2.36 -11.20 -5.49
C LEU A 69 -2.96 -9.89 -5.99
N PHE A 70 -2.18 -8.81 -6.04
CA PHE A 70 -2.69 -7.47 -6.37
C PHE A 70 -2.53 -7.09 -7.84
N GLY A 71 -1.75 -7.86 -8.61
CA GLY A 71 -1.41 -7.53 -10.00
C GLY A 71 -0.49 -6.31 -10.14
N ALA A 72 0.01 -5.78 -9.02
CA ALA A 72 0.88 -4.60 -8.96
C ALA A 72 1.92 -4.75 -7.84
N SER A 73 3.06 -4.08 -8.00
CA SER A 73 4.10 -4.04 -6.97
C SER A 73 3.70 -3.04 -5.88
N MET A 74 3.57 -3.53 -4.65
CA MET A 74 3.40 -2.68 -3.46
C MET A 74 4.71 -2.60 -2.68
N THR A 75 4.87 -1.54 -1.90
CA THR A 75 6.02 -1.37 -1.02
C THR A 75 5.80 -2.13 0.29
N VAL A 76 6.65 -3.12 0.55
CA VAL A 76 6.61 -3.92 1.77
C VAL A 76 7.61 -3.38 2.79
N VAL A 77 7.12 -3.04 3.98
CA VAL A 77 7.92 -2.55 5.10
C VAL A 77 7.79 -3.53 6.26
N LEU A 78 8.92 -3.97 6.80
CA LEU A 78 8.98 -4.89 7.94
C LEU A 78 9.38 -4.09 9.18
N ALA A 79 8.60 -4.20 10.25
CA ALA A 79 8.81 -3.40 11.46
C ALA A 79 8.56 -4.21 12.74
N VAL A 80 9.21 -3.79 13.83
CA VAL A 80 9.10 -4.43 15.15
C VAL A 80 8.53 -3.42 16.16
N ASP A 81 7.72 -3.89 17.11
CA ASP A 81 7.24 -3.11 18.27
C ASP A 81 6.81 -1.65 17.95
N GLU A 82 7.48 -0.67 18.56
CA GLU A 82 7.14 0.76 18.44
C GLU A 82 7.34 1.31 17.02
N GLU A 83 8.23 0.72 16.22
CA GLU A 83 8.35 1.06 14.80
C GLU A 83 7.08 0.67 14.05
N TYR A 84 6.57 -0.54 14.30
CA TYR A 84 5.33 -1.01 13.71
C TYR A 84 4.17 -0.10 14.11
N GLU A 85 4.00 0.23 15.39
CA GLU A 85 2.90 1.08 15.85
C GLU A 85 2.93 2.49 15.22
N ARG A 86 4.13 3.05 15.00
CA ARG A 86 4.28 4.34 14.30
C ARG A 86 3.90 4.26 12.82
N LEU A 87 4.33 3.21 12.14
CA LEU A 87 4.02 3.00 10.73
C LEU A 87 2.55 2.64 10.53
N ALA A 88 1.99 1.82 11.42
CA ALA A 88 0.58 1.45 11.46
C ALA A 88 -0.33 2.68 11.52
N LYS A 89 -0.01 3.66 12.37
CA LYS A 89 -0.74 4.94 12.43
C LYS A 89 -0.55 5.80 11.19
N ARG A 90 0.63 5.76 10.59
CA ARG A 90 0.94 6.56 9.40
C ARG A 90 0.23 6.03 8.15
N TYR A 91 0.15 4.71 8.04
CA TYR A 91 -0.47 3.98 6.93
C TYR A 91 -1.78 3.33 7.37
N GLU A 92 -2.45 3.93 8.35
CA GLU A 92 -3.75 3.45 8.79
C GLU A 92 -4.70 3.59 7.59
N PRO A 93 -5.41 2.52 7.18
CA PRO A 93 -6.26 2.58 6.01
C PRO A 93 -7.29 3.69 6.23
N MET A 94 -7.31 4.66 5.32
CA MET A 94 -8.32 5.72 5.39
C MET A 94 -9.70 5.08 5.39
N SER A 95 -10.59 5.59 6.24
CA SER A 95 -11.99 5.20 6.13
C SER A 95 -12.51 5.56 4.74
N LEU A 96 -13.51 4.81 4.26
CA LEU A 96 -14.14 5.11 2.97
C LEU A 96 -14.57 6.59 2.85
N ARG A 97 -15.03 7.18 3.96
CA ARG A 97 -15.43 8.59 4.02
C ARG A 97 -14.25 9.53 3.80
N GLU A 98 -13.12 9.28 4.47
CA GLU A 98 -11.91 10.10 4.32
C GLU A 98 -11.35 9.97 2.91
N TYR A 99 -11.39 8.77 2.34
CA TYR A 99 -10.97 8.52 0.97
C TYR A 99 -11.83 9.31 -0.05
N ILE A 100 -13.16 9.26 0.09
CA ILE A 100 -14.07 10.03 -0.77
C ILE A 100 -13.77 11.53 -0.67
N LEU A 101 -13.64 12.07 0.55
CA LEU A 101 -13.30 13.48 0.77
C LEU A 101 -11.96 13.86 0.12
N ALA A 102 -10.95 13.00 0.22
CA ALA A 102 -9.65 13.22 -0.40
C ALA A 102 -9.73 13.21 -1.94
N LEU A 103 -10.51 12.30 -2.52
CA LEU A 103 -10.75 12.24 -3.96
C LEU A 103 -11.50 13.47 -4.47
N GLU A 104 -12.57 13.89 -3.78
CA GLU A 104 -13.33 15.09 -4.12
C GLU A 104 -12.43 16.33 -4.16
N LYS A 105 -11.59 16.51 -3.13
CA LYS A 105 -10.63 17.61 -3.08
C LYS A 105 -9.62 17.56 -4.23
N ARG A 106 -9.14 16.37 -4.57
CA ARG A 106 -8.18 16.20 -5.68
C ARG A 106 -8.84 16.46 -7.04
N MET A 107 -10.11 16.09 -7.20
CA MET A 107 -10.90 16.38 -8.39
C MET A 107 -11.09 17.89 -8.57
N GLN A 108 -11.44 18.62 -7.51
CA GLN A 108 -11.52 20.09 -7.55
C GLN A 108 -10.21 20.74 -7.98
N GLN A 109 -9.07 20.29 -7.43
CA GLN A 109 -7.76 20.81 -7.83
C GLN A 109 -7.43 20.53 -9.31
N LEU A 110 -7.87 19.38 -9.84
CA LEU A 110 -7.69 19.07 -11.25
C LEU A 110 -8.59 19.96 -12.13
N GLU A 111 -9.84 20.16 -11.75
CA GLU A 111 -10.78 21.05 -12.44
C GLU A 111 -10.25 22.49 -12.51
N GLU A 112 -9.76 23.04 -11.40
CA GLU A 112 -9.15 24.38 -11.36
C GLU A 112 -7.93 24.49 -12.30
N ARG A 113 -7.11 23.44 -12.36
CA ARG A 113 -5.95 23.40 -13.26
C ARG A 113 -6.37 23.34 -14.72
N VAL A 114 -7.41 22.57 -15.04
CA VAL A 114 -7.95 22.47 -16.40
C VAL A 114 -8.51 23.84 -16.82
N GLN A 115 -9.33 24.48 -15.98
CA GLN A 115 -9.87 25.81 -16.24
C GLN A 115 -8.77 26.85 -16.49
N ARG A 116 -7.69 26.82 -15.70
CA ARG A 116 -6.55 27.72 -15.91
C ARG A 116 -5.86 27.46 -17.25
N CYS A 117 -5.70 26.20 -17.65
CA CYS A 117 -5.14 25.86 -18.95
C CYS A 117 -6.05 26.34 -20.09
N GLU A 118 -7.36 26.15 -19.99
CA GLU A 118 -8.34 26.64 -20.96
C GLU A 118 -8.23 28.16 -21.15
N GLN A 119 -8.20 28.93 -20.05
CA GLN A 119 -8.02 30.38 -20.08
C GLN A 119 -6.72 30.82 -20.76
N LEU A 120 -5.62 30.10 -20.52
CA LEU A 120 -4.33 30.40 -21.16
C LEU A 120 -4.36 30.09 -22.66
N ILE A 121 -5.04 29.00 -23.06
CA ILE A 121 -5.20 28.65 -24.47
C ILE A 121 -6.00 29.74 -25.18
N ASP A 122 -7.11 30.20 -24.59
CA ASP A 122 -7.93 31.27 -25.15
C ASP A 122 -7.11 32.56 -25.35
N GLN A 123 -6.32 32.97 -24.36
CA GLN A 123 -5.42 34.13 -24.44
C GLN A 123 -4.36 34.02 -25.54
N LEU A 124 -3.86 32.82 -25.81
CA LEU A 124 -2.88 32.58 -26.88
C LEU A 124 -3.53 32.49 -28.26
N GLN A 125 -4.83 32.21 -28.33
CA GLN A 125 -5.62 32.14 -29.56
C GLN A 125 -6.27 33.47 -29.94
N GLU A 126 -6.34 34.44 -29.01
CA GLU A 126 -6.70 35.81 -29.35
C GLU A 126 -5.67 36.36 -30.37
N PRO A 127 -6.10 36.70 -31.60
CA PRO A 127 -5.18 37.27 -32.58
C PRO A 127 -4.63 38.57 -31.99
N ASN A 128 -3.30 38.75 -32.01
CA ASN A 128 -2.65 40.00 -31.65
C ASN A 128 -3.24 41.15 -32.49
N LEU A 129 -4.31 41.76 -31.98
CA LEU A 129 -4.91 43.01 -32.47
C LEU A 129 -4.09 44.18 -31.93
N PHE A 130 -2.80 44.20 -32.27
CA PHE A 130 -1.96 45.37 -32.12
C PHE A 130 -1.21 45.58 -33.44
N HIS A 131 -1.90 46.25 -34.37
CA HIS A 131 -1.30 47.07 -35.41
C HIS A 131 -1.26 48.51 -34.92
#